data_AF-K0IEN9-F1
#
_entry.id   AF-K0IEN9-F1
#
_cell.length_a   1.000
_cell.length_b   1.000
_cell.length_c   1.000
_cell.angle_alpha   90.00
_cell.angle_beta   90.00
_cell.angle_gamma   90.00
#
_symmetry.space_group_name_H-M   'P 1'
#
loop_
_entity.id
_entity.type
_entity.pdbx_description
1 polymer ?
#
loop_
_entity_poly.entity_id
_entity_poly.type
_entity_poly.pdbx_seq_one_letter_code
_entity_poly.pdbx_strand_id
1 'polypeptide(L)'
;MTTKKAYDEDRIISGTELAKCFDNLKEHLGGAMTETIAYELEVMFGIVAVGRLSYKLSQIDDALTKLLGGSASEIMMESIAKHFGMQKK
;
A
#
# COMPACT_ATOMS: atom_id res chain seq x y z
N MET A 1 -18.04 16.20 -1.52
CA MET A 1 -17.86 15.90 -0.09
C MET A 1 -16.56 15.13 0.03
N THR A 2 -15.53 15.68 0.68
CA THR A 2 -14.24 15.01 0.84
C THR A 2 -14.30 14.20 2.12
N THR A 3 -14.48 12.88 2.01
CA THR A 3 -14.30 11.96 3.13
C THR A 3 -12.87 12.15 3.61
N LYS A 4 -12.66 12.64 4.83
CA LYS A 4 -11.31 12.81 5.40
C LYS A 4 -10.67 11.42 5.46
N LYS A 5 -9.69 11.17 4.60
CA LYS A 5 -8.88 9.93 4.63
C LYS A 5 -8.18 9.83 6.00
N ALA A 6 -8.10 8.61 6.54
CA ALA A 6 -7.53 8.31 7.85
C ALA A 6 -5.99 8.48 7.94
N TYR A 7 -5.35 8.87 6.83
CA TYR A 7 -3.90 8.99 6.70
C TYR A 7 -3.49 10.28 5.99
N ASP A 8 -2.21 10.63 6.10
CA ASP A 8 -1.62 11.79 5.43
C ASP A 8 -1.30 11.49 3.95
N GLU A 9 -2.17 11.92 3.04
CA GLU A 9 -2.14 11.59 1.61
C GLU A 9 -0.89 12.11 0.88
N ASP A 10 -0.26 13.18 1.38
CA ASP A 10 0.93 13.79 0.79
C ASP A 10 2.24 13.19 1.29
N ARG A 11 2.17 12.24 2.24
CA ARG A 11 3.37 11.60 2.77
C ARG A 11 3.98 10.65 1.75
N ILE A 12 5.31 10.72 1.64
CA ILE A 12 6.10 10.00 0.66
C ILE A 12 6.74 8.77 1.32
N ILE A 13 6.61 7.62 0.66
CA ILE A 13 7.23 6.34 1.04
C ILE A 13 8.18 5.92 -0.09
N SER A 14 9.37 5.44 0.25
CA SER A 14 10.26 4.87 -0.76
C SER A 14 9.78 3.49 -1.23
N GLY A 15 10.04 3.12 -2.48
CA GLY A 15 9.68 1.81 -3.03
C GLY A 15 10.28 0.65 -2.24
N THR A 16 11.47 0.85 -1.65
CA THR A 16 12.11 -0.15 -0.76
C THR A 16 11.35 -0.32 0.55
N GLU A 17 10.85 0.75 1.14
CA GLU A 17 10.00 0.70 2.33
C GLU A 17 8.64 0.05 2.03
N LEU A 18 8.04 0.41 0.89
CA LEU A 18 6.79 -0.15 0.43
C LEU A 18 6.90 -1.66 0.18
N ALA A 19 8.02 -2.13 -0.40
CA ALA A 19 8.33 -3.55 -0.58
C ALA A 19 8.27 -4.32 0.73
N LYS A 20 8.99 -3.82 1.75
CA LYS A 20 9.02 -4.44 3.08
C LYS A 20 7.65 -4.46 3.73
N CYS A 21 6.85 -3.41 3.53
CA CYS A 21 5.48 -3.36 4.01
C CYS A 21 4.63 -4.48 3.36
N PHE A 22 4.74 -4.68 2.05
CA PHE A 22 4.03 -5.75 1.36
C PHE A 22 4.52 -7.14 1.74
N ASP A 23 5.83 -7.35 1.91
CA ASP A 23 6.34 -8.65 2.40
C ASP A 23 5.81 -8.99 3.79
N ASN A 24 5.78 -8.01 4.71
CA ASN A 24 5.16 -8.20 6.02
C ASN A 24 3.65 -8.50 5.93
N LEU A 25 2.96 -7.88 4.97
CA LEU A 25 1.54 -8.15 4.70
C LEU A 25 1.33 -9.54 4.08
N LYS A 26 2.24 -10.01 3.21
CA LYS A 26 2.24 -11.38 2.67
C LYS A 26 2.33 -12.40 3.80
N GLU A 27 3.24 -12.19 4.75
CA GLU A 27 3.42 -13.07 5.91
C GLU A 27 2.19 -13.08 6.83
N HIS A 28 1.55 -11.92 7.04
CA HIS A 28 0.37 -11.81 7.92
C HIS A 28 -0.93 -12.31 7.30
N LEU A 29 -1.11 -12.21 5.98
CA LEU A 29 -2.37 -12.54 5.30
C LEU A 29 -2.45 -13.99 4.81
N GLY A 30 -1.39 -14.80 4.99
CA GLY A 30 -1.38 -16.26 4.84
C GLY A 30 -2.33 -16.87 3.81
N GLY A 31 -1.89 -17.04 2.55
CA GLY A 31 -2.64 -17.80 1.55
C GLY A 31 -2.30 -17.46 0.10
N ALA A 32 -2.69 -18.34 -0.83
CA ALA A 32 -2.47 -18.22 -2.28
C ALA A 32 -3.12 -16.98 -2.93
N MET A 33 -4.04 -16.29 -2.22
CA MET A 33 -4.64 -15.04 -2.67
C MET A 33 -3.66 -13.85 -2.54
N THR A 34 -2.63 -13.98 -1.70
CA THR A 34 -1.71 -12.90 -1.33
C THR A 34 -0.51 -12.77 -2.27
N GLU A 35 -0.05 -13.87 -2.88
CA GLU A 35 1.09 -13.85 -3.81
C GLU A 35 0.75 -13.10 -5.10
N THR A 36 -0.44 -13.35 -5.68
CA THR A 36 -0.88 -12.65 -6.90
C THR A 36 -1.08 -11.16 -6.64
N ILE A 37 -1.78 -10.80 -5.58
CA ILE A 37 -2.02 -9.39 -5.22
C ILE A 37 -0.70 -8.69 -4.95
N ALA A 38 0.20 -9.31 -4.19
CA ALA A 38 1.45 -8.68 -3.86
C ALA A 38 2.41 -8.60 -5.07
N TYR A 39 2.40 -9.58 -5.96
CA TYR A 39 3.10 -9.49 -7.24
C TYR A 39 2.54 -8.36 -8.11
N GLU A 40 1.21 -8.23 -8.22
CA GLU A 40 0.60 -7.13 -8.97
C GLU A 40 0.93 -5.77 -8.36
N LEU A 41 0.95 -5.65 -7.04
CA LEU A 41 1.40 -4.42 -6.35
C LEU A 41 2.87 -4.14 -6.63
N GLU A 42 3.74 -5.14 -6.54
CA GLU A 42 5.15 -5.00 -6.84
C GLU A 42 5.42 -4.54 -8.28
N VAL A 43 4.64 -5.05 -9.25
CA VAL A 43 4.70 -4.63 -10.65
C VAL A 43 4.16 -3.20 -10.82
N MET A 44 2.99 -2.87 -10.24
CA MET A 44 2.38 -1.55 -10.33
C MET A 44 3.26 -0.44 -9.74
N PHE A 45 3.90 -0.74 -8.61
CA PHE A 45 4.83 0.18 -7.94
C PHE A 45 6.27 -0.04 -8.37
N GLY A 46 6.55 -0.78 -9.44
CA GLY A 46 7.92 -0.97 -9.96
C GLY A 46 8.94 -1.40 -8.90
N ILE A 47 8.48 -2.04 -7.83
CA ILE A 47 9.26 -2.40 -6.64
C ILE A 47 10.35 -3.39 -7.04
N VAL A 48 9.99 -4.37 -7.89
CA VAL A 48 10.89 -5.42 -8.40
C VAL A 48 12.02 -4.87 -9.28
N ALA A 49 11.79 -3.74 -9.96
CA ALA A 49 12.67 -3.27 -11.01
C ALA A 49 13.61 -2.13 -10.58
N VAL A 50 13.22 -1.31 -9.60
CA VAL A 50 13.95 -0.04 -9.40
C VAL A 50 14.25 0.32 -7.95
N GLY A 51 13.44 -0.03 -6.94
CA GLY A 51 13.67 0.27 -5.51
C GLY A 51 13.89 1.76 -5.11
N ARG A 52 14.12 2.64 -6.09
CA ARG A 52 14.52 4.06 -5.99
C ARG A 52 13.36 5.03 -6.24
N LEU A 53 12.17 4.51 -6.53
CA LEU A 53 10.99 5.34 -6.75
C LEU A 53 10.35 5.71 -5.42
N SER A 54 9.75 6.90 -5.37
CA SER A 54 9.05 7.42 -4.21
C SER A 54 7.58 7.58 -4.54
N TYR A 55 6.70 7.12 -3.65
CA TYR A 55 5.27 7.06 -3.87
C TYR A 55 4.55 7.88 -2.80
N LYS A 56 3.57 8.69 -3.22
CA LYS A 56 2.61 9.27 -2.30
C LYS A 56 1.62 8.20 -1.83
N LEU A 57 1.14 8.33 -0.59
CA LEU A 57 0.07 7.45 -0.08
C LEU A 57 -1.19 7.48 -0.94
N SER A 58 -1.54 8.63 -1.53
CA SER A 58 -2.67 8.73 -2.48
C SER A 58 -2.49 7.88 -3.74
N GLN A 59 -1.26 7.77 -4.26
CA GLN A 59 -0.99 6.90 -5.41
C GLN A 59 -1.10 5.41 -5.02
N ILE A 60 -0.76 5.09 -3.77
CA ILE A 60 -0.88 3.74 -3.24
C ILE A 60 -2.34 3.37 -3.04
N ASP A 61 -3.14 4.28 -2.48
CA ASP A 61 -4.59 4.15 -2.33
C ASP A 61 -5.28 3.92 -3.67
N ASP A 62 -5.01 4.77 -4.67
CA ASP A 62 -5.60 4.66 -6.00
C ASP A 62 -5.30 3.30 -6.66
N ALA A 63 -4.08 2.80 -6.49
CA ALA A 63 -3.68 1.50 -7.02
C ALA A 63 -4.37 0.35 -6.28
N LEU A 64 -4.43 0.41 -4.95
CA LEU A 64 -5.12 -0.59 -4.14
C LEU A 64 -6.62 -0.59 -4.36
N THR A 65 -7.26 0.56 -4.52
CA THR A 65 -8.68 0.67 -4.84
C THR A 65 -8.97 0.10 -6.23
N LYS A 66 -8.08 0.28 -7.21
CA LYS A 66 -8.22 -0.36 -8.53
C LYS A 66 -8.06 -1.87 -8.48
N LEU A 67 -7.15 -2.37 -7.64
CA LEU A 67 -6.81 -3.79 -7.54
C LEU A 67 -7.81 -4.59 -6.70
N LEU A 68 -8.15 -4.08 -5.52
CA LEU A 68 -8.92 -4.78 -4.50
C LEU A 68 -10.37 -4.29 -4.41
N GLY A 69 -10.61 -3.04 -4.80
CA GLY A 69 -11.91 -2.39 -4.65
C GLY A 69 -12.26 -2.03 -3.20
N GLY A 70 -13.16 -1.04 -3.07
CA GLY A 70 -13.95 -0.75 -1.86
C GLY A 70 -13.20 -0.87 -0.53
N SER A 71 -13.80 -1.60 0.41
CA SER A 71 -13.35 -1.75 1.79
C SER A 71 -12.05 -2.55 1.96
N ALA A 72 -11.71 -3.42 1.01
CA ALA A 72 -10.45 -4.16 1.05
C ALA A 72 -9.25 -3.21 0.88
N SER A 73 -9.38 -2.22 -0.01
CA SER A 73 -8.35 -1.18 -0.16
C SER A 73 -8.22 -0.29 1.07
N GLU A 74 -9.32 0.03 1.75
CA GLU A 74 -9.31 0.83 2.98
C GLU A 74 -8.59 0.12 4.14
N ILE A 75 -8.89 -1.16 4.38
CA ILE A 75 -8.24 -1.98 5.41
C ILE A 75 -6.73 -2.08 5.14
N MET A 76 -6.35 -2.23 3.87
CA MET A 76 -4.95 -2.32 3.48
C MET A 76 -4.23 -0.98 3.67
N MET A 77 -4.86 0.13 3.28
CA MET A 77 -4.32 1.47 3.48
C MET A 77 -4.20 1.86 4.95
N GLU A 78 -5.15 1.46 5.80
CA GLU A 78 -5.02 1.63 7.25
C GLU A 78 -3.82 0.86 7.82
N SER A 79 -3.61 -0.38 7.35
CA SER A 79 -2.48 -1.20 7.77
C SER A 79 -1.14 -0.61 7.32
N ILE A 80 -1.06 -0.11 6.08
CA ILE A 80 0.11 0.61 5.55
C ILE A 80 0.36 1.89 6.35
N ALA A 81 -0.67 2.71 6.55
CA ALA A 81 -0.55 3.95 7.33
C ALA A 81 -0.10 3.67 8.77
N LYS A 82 -0.59 2.60 9.39
CA LYS A 82 -0.16 2.16 10.73
C LYS A 82 1.31 1.73 10.73
N HIS A 83 1.72 0.90 9.76
CA HIS A 83 3.10 0.42 9.63
C HIS A 83 4.11 1.57 9.58
N PHE A 84 3.76 2.64 8.86
CA PHE A 84 4.61 3.80 8.67
C PHE A 84 4.38 4.94 9.70
N GLY A 85 3.49 4.75 10.68
CA GLY A 85 3.13 5.80 11.63
C GLY A 85 2.58 7.06 10.94
N MET A 86 1.77 6.89 9.90
CA MET A 86 1.15 7.95 9.09
C MET A 86 -0.36 8.08 9.34
N GLN A 87 -0.90 7.41 10.36
CA GLN A 87 -2.29 7.58 10.78
C GLN A 87 -2.51 9.01 11.29
N LYS A 88 -3.56 9.68 10.81
CA LYS A 88 -3.99 10.98 11.36
C LYS A 88 -4.58 10.74 12.76
N LYS A 89 -4.17 11.58 13.72
CA LYS A 89 -4.73 11.60 15.08
C LYS A 89 -6.12 12.24 15.11
#